data_AF-A0AA37UE19-F1
#
_entry.id   AF-A0AA37UE19-F1
#
_cell.length_a   1.000
_cell.length_b   1.000
_cell.length_c   1.000
_cell.angle_alpha   90.00
_cell.angle_beta   90.00
_cell.angle_gamma   90.00
#
_symmetry.space_group_name_H-M   'P 1'
#
loop_
_entity.id
_entity.type
_entity.pdbx_description
1 polymer ?
#
loop_
_entity_poly.entity_id
_entity_poly.type
_entity_poly.pdbx_seq_one_letter_code
_entity_poly.pdbx_strand_id
1 'polypeptide(L)'
;MHAERERTGETLDEVAARSISADDRAMLDMMLGETRRRPDPDRVQRAIDALGRVAANTGAALQPGVRCMLGWLHWALGEGTAAGIHLDEALRIDPGHGMAQLLHAVLGTGKVPEWAFVRD
;
A
#
# COMPACT_ATOMS: atom_id res chain seq x y z
N MET A 1 1.51 9.01 -41.33
CA MET A 1 0.69 8.38 -40.27
C MET A 1 0.75 9.26 -39.03
N HIS A 2 0.17 10.46 -39.12
CA HIS A 2 0.37 11.56 -38.16
C HIS A 2 -0.94 12.35 -37.94
N ALA A 3 -2.09 11.75 -38.20
CA ALA A 3 -3.36 12.49 -38.32
C ALA A 3 -4.52 11.80 -37.57
N GLU A 4 -4.32 11.49 -36.30
CA GLU A 4 -5.42 11.08 -35.40
C GLU A 4 -5.13 11.50 -33.95
N ARG A 5 -4.73 12.77 -33.73
CA ARG A 5 -4.42 13.31 -32.39
C ARG A 5 -5.40 14.39 -31.89
N GLU A 6 -6.51 14.66 -32.59
CA GLU A 6 -7.32 15.86 -32.31
C GLU A 6 -8.83 15.61 -32.10
N ARG A 7 -9.25 14.49 -31.50
CA ARG A 7 -10.70 14.27 -31.29
C ARG A 7 -11.14 13.69 -29.96
N THR A 8 -10.35 13.89 -28.92
CA THR A 8 -10.79 13.71 -27.54
C THR A 8 -9.92 14.66 -26.72
N GLY A 9 -10.47 15.77 -26.23
CA GLY A 9 -9.75 16.68 -25.31
C GLY A 9 -9.48 16.05 -23.94
N GLU A 10 -9.39 14.73 -23.88
CA GLU A 10 -9.14 13.95 -22.69
C GLU A 10 -7.63 13.86 -22.48
N THR A 11 -7.18 14.14 -21.25
CA THR A 11 -5.76 14.00 -20.90
C THR A 11 -5.37 12.51 -20.83
N LEU A 12 -4.08 12.19 -21.02
CA LEU A 12 -3.60 10.80 -20.88
C LEU A 12 -3.93 10.22 -19.50
N ASP A 13 -3.95 11.09 -18.47
CA ASP A 13 -4.32 10.76 -17.10
C ASP A 13 -5.82 10.42 -16.96
N GLU A 14 -6.70 11.12 -17.67
CA GLU A 14 -8.14 10.81 -17.69
C GLU A 14 -8.42 9.48 -18.40
N VAL A 15 -7.70 9.18 -19.47
CA VAL A 15 -7.80 7.90 -20.19
C VAL A 15 -7.25 6.75 -19.34
N ALA A 16 -6.13 6.97 -18.63
CA ALA A 16 -5.57 5.99 -17.71
C ALA A 16 -6.49 5.74 -16.50
N ALA A 17 -7.07 6.80 -15.91
CA ALA A 17 -8.01 6.68 -14.79
C ALA A 17 -9.26 5.87 -15.17
N ARG A 18 -9.74 6.00 -16.41
CA ARG A 18 -10.89 5.25 -16.94
C ARG A 18 -10.57 3.77 -17.24
N SER A 19 -9.29 3.42 -17.28
CA SER A 19 -8.82 2.05 -17.54
C SER A 19 -8.60 1.23 -16.25
N ILE A 20 -8.67 1.86 -15.08
CA ILE A 20 -8.57 1.18 -13.77
C ILE A 20 -9.93 0.58 -13.45
N SER A 21 -9.97 -0.72 -13.15
CA SER A 21 -11.22 -1.36 -12.75
C SER A 21 -11.72 -0.79 -11.41
N ALA A 22 -13.03 -0.84 -11.17
CA ALA A 22 -13.58 -0.40 -9.89
C ALA A 22 -12.95 -1.15 -8.70
N ASP A 23 -12.60 -2.42 -8.89
CA ASP A 23 -11.93 -3.25 -7.89
C ASP A 23 -10.50 -2.79 -7.62
N ASP A 24 -9.74 -2.46 -8.67
CA ASP A 24 -8.39 -1.90 -8.53
C ASP A 24 -8.43 -0.54 -7.81
N ARG A 25 -9.41 0.30 -8.13
CA ARG A 25 -9.59 1.58 -7.44
C ARG A 25 -9.89 1.38 -5.96
N ALA A 26 -10.81 0.48 -5.63
CA ALA A 26 -11.14 0.16 -4.24
C ALA A 26 -9.94 -0.41 -3.48
N MET A 27 -9.11 -1.23 -4.15
CA MET A 27 -7.86 -1.74 -3.58
C MET A 27 -6.85 -0.62 -3.33
N LEU A 28 -6.70 0.33 -4.26
CA LEU A 28 -5.81 1.48 -4.08
C LEU A 28 -6.27 2.39 -2.94
N ASP A 29 -7.56 2.70 -2.87
CA ASP A 29 -8.13 3.50 -1.79
C ASP A 29 -7.94 2.79 -0.43
N MET A 30 -8.05 1.46 -0.38
CA MET A 30 -7.71 0.65 0.80
C MET A 30 -6.23 0.75 1.16
N MET A 31 -5.33 0.56 0.18
CA MET A 31 -3.88 0.61 0.42
C MET A 31 -3.41 1.97 0.92
N LEU A 32 -3.99 3.05 0.37
CA LEU A 32 -3.65 4.42 0.71
C LEU A 32 -4.42 4.94 1.93
N GLY A 33 -5.43 4.24 2.44
CA GLY A 33 -6.22 4.73 3.56
C GLY A 33 -7.24 5.80 3.21
N GLU A 34 -7.64 5.90 1.94
CA GLU A 34 -8.65 6.84 1.44
C GLU A 34 -10.07 6.24 1.48
N THR A 35 -10.27 5.20 2.29
CA THR A 35 -11.57 4.58 2.49
C THR A 35 -11.96 4.61 3.97
N ARG A 36 -13.25 4.79 4.22
CA ARG A 36 -13.83 4.67 5.57
C ARG A 36 -14.06 3.22 5.98
N ARG A 37 -13.97 2.26 5.05
CA ARG A 37 -14.17 0.84 5.37
C ARG A 37 -12.96 0.33 6.14
N ARG A 38 -13.10 0.20 7.46
CA ARG A 38 -12.05 -0.30 8.34
C ARG A 38 -11.73 -1.78 8.03
N PRO A 39 -10.45 -2.15 7.85
CA PRO A 39 -10.03 -3.55 7.88
C PRO A 39 -10.38 -4.18 9.23
N ASP A 40 -10.90 -5.41 9.22
CA ASP A 40 -11.14 -6.20 10.44
C ASP A 40 -9.83 -6.32 11.24
N PRO A 41 -9.74 -5.71 12.46
CA PRO A 41 -8.51 -5.70 13.24
C PRO A 41 -8.01 -7.09 13.59
N ASP A 42 -8.92 -8.02 13.92
CA ASP A 42 -8.54 -9.39 14.28
C ASP A 42 -7.97 -10.13 13.07
N ARG A 43 -8.51 -9.87 11.88
CA ARG A 43 -7.97 -10.43 10.63
C ARG A 43 -6.60 -9.85 10.30
N VAL A 44 -6.39 -8.55 10.53
CA VAL A 44 -5.09 -7.90 10.32
C VAL A 44 -4.05 -8.45 11.30
N GLN A 45 -4.39 -8.62 12.58
CA GLN A 45 -3.49 -9.20 13.57
C GLN A 45 -3.07 -10.64 13.21
N ARG A 46 -4.02 -11.48 12.79
CA ARG A 46 -3.71 -12.83 12.30
C ARG A 46 -2.80 -12.82 11.07
N ALA A 47 -2.96 -11.82 10.18
CA ALA A 47 -2.10 -11.66 9.02
C ALA A 47 -0.68 -11.26 9.41
N ILE A 48 -0.51 -10.37 10.40
CA ILE A 48 0.80 -10.02 10.97
C ILE A 48 1.49 -11.26 11.53
N ASP A 49 0.78 -12.06 12.34
CA ASP A 49 1.34 -13.28 12.93
C ASP A 49 1.76 -14.31 11.86
N ALA A 50 0.95 -14.47 10.81
CA ALA A 50 1.25 -15.35 9.69
C ALA A 50 2.46 -14.85 8.88
N LEU A 51 2.48 -13.57 8.49
CA LEU A 51 3.56 -12.97 7.73
C LEU A 51 4.87 -12.89 8.53
N GLY A 52 4.81 -12.75 9.86
CA GLY A 52 5.99 -12.84 10.72
C GLY A 52 6.67 -14.20 10.63
N ARG A 53 5.89 -15.29 10.56
CA ARG A 53 6.42 -16.64 10.33
C ARG A 53 6.98 -16.80 8.93
N VAL A 54 6.31 -16.23 7.92
CA VAL A 54 6.83 -16.21 6.54
C VAL A 54 8.16 -15.47 6.49
N ALA A 55 8.28 -14.29 7.09
CA ALA A 55 9.50 -13.49 7.14
C ALA A 55 10.68 -14.24 7.77
N ALA A 56 10.42 -15.09 8.77
CA ALA A 56 11.44 -15.91 9.42
C ALA A 56 11.95 -17.07 8.54
N ASN A 57 11.16 -17.52 7.55
CA ASN A 57 11.48 -18.69 6.72
C ASN A 57 11.75 -18.35 5.25
N THR A 58 11.67 -17.06 4.88
CA THR A 58 11.75 -16.62 3.49
C THR A 58 13.16 -16.16 3.12
N GLY A 59 13.61 -16.55 1.92
CA GLY A 59 14.89 -16.13 1.37
C GLY A 59 14.94 -14.64 0.99
N ALA A 60 16.14 -14.10 0.80
CA ALA A 60 16.38 -12.67 0.60
C ALA A 60 15.55 -12.03 -0.54
N ALA A 61 15.26 -12.78 -1.61
CA ALA A 61 14.53 -12.26 -2.77
C ALA A 61 13.08 -11.83 -2.47
N LEU A 62 12.42 -12.49 -1.53
CA LEU A 62 11.01 -12.22 -1.19
C LEU A 62 10.86 -11.37 0.09
N GLN A 63 11.94 -11.19 0.85
CA GLN A 63 11.94 -10.40 2.08
C GLN A 63 11.43 -8.96 1.90
N PRO A 64 11.81 -8.19 0.86
CA PRO A 64 11.31 -6.83 0.69
C PRO A 64 9.78 -6.75 0.62
N GLY A 65 9.16 -7.64 -0.14
CA GLY A 65 7.70 -7.70 -0.27
C GLY A 65 7.01 -8.10 1.04
N VAL A 66 7.55 -9.08 1.76
CA VAL A 66 7.01 -9.51 3.06
C VAL A 66 7.11 -8.38 4.09
N ARG A 67 8.26 -7.71 4.17
CA ARG A 67 8.47 -6.55 5.04
C ARG A 67 7.56 -5.38 4.67
N CYS A 68 7.41 -5.09 3.38
CA CYS A 68 6.48 -4.08 2.87
C CYS A 68 5.05 -4.31 3.37
N MET A 69 4.55 -5.55 3.23
CA MET A 69 3.20 -5.89 3.69
C MET A 69 3.05 -5.87 5.21
N LEU A 70 4.06 -6.33 5.97
CA LEU A 70 4.07 -6.17 7.43
C LEU A 70 3.97 -4.68 7.81
N GLY A 71 4.72 -3.81 7.12
CA GLY A 71 4.67 -2.37 7.32
C GLY A 71 3.25 -1.81 7.14
N TRP A 72 2.59 -2.17 6.04
CA TRP A 72 1.22 -1.75 5.78
C TRP A 72 0.22 -2.25 6.83
N LEU A 73 0.33 -3.52 7.26
CA LEU A 73 -0.59 -4.09 8.26
C LEU A 73 -0.45 -3.42 9.62
N HIS A 74 0.78 -3.16 10.07
CA HIS A 74 1.02 -2.40 11.31
C HIS A 74 0.44 -0.98 11.22
N TRP A 75 0.63 -0.30 10.09
CA TRP A 75 0.03 1.02 9.88
C TRP A 75 -1.50 0.98 9.88
N ALA A 76 -2.11 -0.05 9.29
CA ALA A 76 -3.56 -0.21 9.28
C ALA A 76 -4.17 -0.37 10.69
N LEU A 77 -3.40 -0.88 11.66
CA LEU A 77 -3.75 -0.93 13.08
C LEU A 77 -3.40 0.33 13.88
N GLY A 78 -2.78 1.34 13.26
CA GLY A 78 -2.33 2.56 13.91
C GLY A 78 -0.92 2.48 14.51
N GLU A 79 -0.16 1.42 14.21
CA GLU A 79 1.19 1.18 14.75
C GLU A 79 2.28 1.78 13.84
N GLY A 80 2.26 3.10 13.68
CA GLY A 80 3.11 3.82 12.72
C GLY A 80 4.62 3.59 12.87
N THR A 81 5.12 3.43 14.11
CA THR A 81 6.54 3.14 14.34
C THR A 81 6.93 1.75 13.84
N ALA A 82 6.13 0.72 14.13
CA ALA A 82 6.37 -0.63 13.64
C ALA A 82 6.28 -0.67 12.10
N ALA A 83 5.33 0.09 11.54
CA ALA A 83 5.21 0.25 10.09
C ALA A 83 6.49 0.81 9.45
N GLY A 84 7.02 1.90 10.00
CA GLY A 84 8.26 2.52 9.53
C GLY A 84 9.45 1.57 9.55
N ILE A 85 9.68 0.87 10.67
CA ILE A 85 10.77 -0.12 10.82
C ILE A 85 10.74 -1.17 9.71
N HIS A 86 9.54 -1.68 9.39
CA HIS A 86 9.40 -2.69 8.34
C HIS A 86 9.65 -2.14 6.94
N LEU A 87 9.22 -0.91 6.65
CA LEU A 87 9.45 -0.26 5.36
C LEU A 87 10.92 0.12 5.17
N ASP A 88 11.57 0.62 6.22
CA ASP A 88 13.01 0.90 6.22
C ASP A 88 13.80 -0.37 5.91
N GLU A 89 13.45 -1.48 6.55
CA GLU A 89 14.11 -2.76 6.34
C GLU A 89 13.87 -3.31 4.91
N ALA A 90 12.66 -3.13 4.36
CA ALA A 90 12.36 -3.49 2.99
C ALA A 90 13.26 -2.71 2.00
N LEU A 91 13.36 -1.40 2.19
CA LEU A 91 14.17 -0.51 1.35
C LEU A 91 15.67 -0.68 1.57
N ARG A 92 16.09 -1.13 2.75
CA ARG A 92 17.49 -1.50 3.01
C ARG A 92 17.90 -2.74 2.21
N ILE A 93 17.00 -3.70 2.05
CA ILE A 93 17.25 -4.94 1.28
C ILE A 93 17.17 -4.66 -0.23
N ASP A 94 16.12 -3.94 -0.66
CA ASP A 94 15.92 -3.53 -2.04
C ASP A 94 15.50 -2.06 -2.09
N PRO A 95 16.45 -1.12 -2.31
CA PRO A 95 16.15 0.29 -2.42
C PRO A 95 15.22 0.64 -3.57
N GLY A 96 15.09 -0.23 -4.58
CA GLY A 96 14.22 -0.06 -5.75
C GLY A 96 12.83 -0.68 -5.59
N HIS A 97 12.49 -1.21 -4.40
CA HIS A 97 11.20 -1.87 -4.20
C HIS A 97 10.04 -0.86 -4.24
N GLY A 98 9.40 -0.72 -5.41
CA GLY A 98 8.48 0.38 -5.70
C GLY A 98 7.31 0.53 -4.72
N MET A 99 6.72 -0.59 -4.26
CA MET A 99 5.61 -0.52 -3.30
C MET A 99 6.09 -0.05 -1.91
N ALA A 100 7.28 -0.48 -1.46
CA ALA A 100 7.84 0.00 -0.20
C ALA A 100 8.22 1.48 -0.29
N GLN A 101 8.74 1.95 -1.42
CA GLN A 101 9.01 3.38 -1.64
C GLN A 101 7.72 4.20 -1.56
N LEU A 102 6.66 3.74 -2.24
CA LEU A 102 5.36 4.40 -2.24
C LEU A 102 4.80 4.50 -0.82
N LEU A 103 4.73 3.38 -0.10
CA LEU A 103 4.21 3.36 1.27
C LEU A 103 5.08 4.19 2.21
N HIS A 104 6.41 4.09 2.12
CA HIS A 104 7.31 4.90 2.94
C HIS A 104 7.08 6.41 2.70
N ALA A 105 6.92 6.82 1.44
CA ALA A 105 6.64 8.21 1.10
C ALA A 105 5.28 8.68 1.65
N VAL A 106 4.22 7.87 1.48
CA VAL A 106 2.87 8.21 1.93
C VAL A 106 2.79 8.25 3.45
N LEU A 107 3.24 7.19 4.12
CA LEU A 107 3.16 7.06 5.57
C LEU A 107 4.12 8.01 6.29
N GLY A 108 5.28 8.30 5.68
CA GLY A 108 6.27 9.25 6.19
C GLY A 108 5.77 10.69 6.31
N THR A 109 4.66 11.05 5.64
CA THR A 109 4.00 12.35 5.84
C THR A 109 3.25 12.47 7.16
N GLY A 110 3.13 11.38 7.93
CA GLY A 110 2.25 11.29 9.10
C GLY A 110 0.79 10.99 8.72
N LYS A 111 0.54 10.49 7.50
CA LYS A 111 -0.81 10.12 7.06
C LYS A 111 -1.40 9.03 7.98
N VAL A 112 -2.60 9.31 8.45
CA VAL A 112 -3.46 8.37 9.18
C VAL A 112 -4.61 7.97 8.25
N PRO A 113 -5.00 6.69 8.18
CA PRO A 113 -6.07 6.27 7.29
C PRO A 113 -7.43 6.81 7.73
N GLU A 114 -8.33 7.09 6.79
CA GLU A 114 -9.67 7.63 7.06
C GLU A 114 -10.48 6.75 8.03
N TRP A 115 -10.34 5.43 7.93
CA TRP A 115 -11.06 4.49 8.81
C TRP A 115 -10.69 4.63 10.29
N ALA A 116 -9.56 5.25 10.64
CA ALA A 116 -9.19 5.50 12.04
C ALA A 116 -10.14 6.48 12.74
N PHE A 117 -10.86 7.29 11.98
CA PHE A 117 -11.81 8.29 12.49
C PHE A 117 -13.26 7.79 12.47
N VAL A 118 -13.50 6.59 11.94
CA VAL A 118 -14.83 5.97 11.95
C VAL A 118 -15.07 5.40 13.35
N ARG A 119 -16.21 5.76 13.93
CA ARG A 119 -16.68 5.20 15.21
C ARG A 119 -17.61 4.03 14.89
N ASP A 120 -17.44 2.94 15.63
CA ASP A 120 -18.36 1.79 15.64
C ASP A 120 -19.71 2.15 16.29
#